data_AF-A0A972UEV9-F1
#
_entry.id   AF-A0A972UEV9-F1
#
_cell.length_a   1.000
_cell.length_b   1.000
_cell.length_c   1.000
_cell.angle_alpha   90.00
_cell.angle_beta   90.00
_cell.angle_gamma   90.00
#
_symmetry.space_group_name_H-M   'P 1'
#
loop_
_entity.id
_entity.type
_entity.pdbx_description
1 polymer ?
#
loop_
_entity_poly.entity_id
_entity_poly.type
_entity_poly.pdbx_seq_one_letter_code
_entity_poly.pdbx_strand_id
1 'polypeptide(L)' 'MMEDSQINTAAKNFVERFGQDAPRQAKRRAQEMQIFRKADGYALWMQIYEITKSLLGESAETAKH' A
#
# COMPACT_ATOMS: atom_id res chain seq x y z
N MET A 1 4.17 18.09 -1.99
CA MET A 1 5.48 17.42 -2.04
C MET A 1 5.90 16.74 -0.71
N MET A 2 5.27 16.98 0.45
CA MET A 2 5.58 16.23 1.69
C MET A 2 4.63 15.04 1.94
N GLU A 3 3.36 15.15 1.54
CA GLU A 3 2.35 14.10 1.75
C GLU A 3 2.67 12.82 0.97
N ASP A 4 3.09 12.95 -0.30
CA ASP A 4 3.54 11.82 -1.13
C ASP A 4 4.71 11.07 -0.47
N SER A 5 5.62 11.78 0.20
CA SER A 5 6.77 11.19 0.89
C SER A 5 6.35 10.38 2.13
N GLN A 6 5.35 10.87 2.87
CA GLN A 6 4.82 10.15 4.04
C GLN A 6 4.07 8.88 3.65
N ILE A 7 3.28 8.92 2.57
CA ILE A 7 2.53 7.77 2.08
C ILE A 7 3.48 6.70 1.53
N ASN A 8 4.53 7.11 0.80
CA ASN A 8 5.58 6.19 0.35
C ASN A 8 6.31 5.53 1.53
N THR A 9 6.63 6.29 2.57
CA THR A 9 7.26 5.75 3.78
C THR A 9 6.34 4.77 4.49
N ALA A 10 5.05 5.11 4.63
CA ALA A 10 4.06 4.23 5.21
C ALA A 10 3.92 2.92 4.41
N ALA A 11 3.89 3.00 3.08
CA ALA A 11 3.80 1.83 2.20
C ALA A 11 5.06 0.93 2.30
N LYS A 12 6.26 1.52 2.38
CA LYS A 12 7.51 0.76 2.61
C LYS A 12 7.46 0.01 3.95
N ASN A 13 7.16 0.72 5.05
CA ASN A 13 7.01 0.10 6.37
C ASN A 13 5.92 -1.00 6.37
N PHE A 14 4.87 -0.82 5.56
CA PHE A 14 3.80 -1.80 5.42
C PHE A 14 4.27 -3.07 4.69
N VAL A 15 5.06 -2.91 3.62
CA VAL A 15 5.72 -4.03 2.93
C VAL A 15 6.72 -4.73 3.84
N GLU A 16 7.53 -4.00 4.61
CA GLU A 16 8.46 -4.60 5.58
C GLU A 16 7.73 -5.45 6.63
N ARG A 17 6.54 -5.00 7.06
CA ARG A 17 5.75 -5.72 8.07
C ARG A 17 5.01 -6.94 7.53
N PHE A 18 4.45 -6.86 6.31
CA PHE A 18 3.53 -7.88 5.77
C PHE A 18 4.09 -8.64 4.57
N GLY A 19 5.27 -8.27 4.06
CA GLY A 19 5.91 -8.89 2.92
C GLY A 19 5.00 -8.92 1.68
N GLN A 20 4.97 -10.07 1.01
CA GLN A 20 4.13 -10.31 -0.18
C GLN A 20 2.63 -10.13 0.07
N ASP A 21 2.19 -10.19 1.33
CA ASP A 21 0.80 -10.05 1.72
C ASP A 21 0.37 -8.57 1.89
N ALA A 22 1.32 -7.62 1.83
CA ALA A 22 1.07 -6.20 2.06
C ALA A 22 -0.03 -5.60 1.16
N PRO A 23 -0.09 -5.87 -0.16
CA PRO A 23 -1.16 -5.35 -1.01
C PRO A 23 -2.53 -5.86 -0.58
N ARG A 24 -2.63 -7.16 -0.23
CA ARG A 24 -3.88 -7.76 0.21
C ARG A 24 -4.37 -7.12 1.50
N GLN A 25 -3.48 -6.88 2.46
CA GLN A 25 -3.80 -6.22 3.72
C GLN A 25 -4.20 -4.75 3.54
N ALA A 26 -3.50 -4.00 2.67
CA ALA A 26 -3.83 -2.60 2.39
C ALA A 26 -5.22 -2.49 1.74
N LYS A 27 -5.53 -3.36 0.77
CA LYS A 27 -6.85 -3.41 0.13
C LYS A 27 -7.96 -3.75 1.12
N ARG A 28 -7.72 -4.69 2.03
CA ARG A 28 -8.68 -5.02 3.10
C ARG A 28 -8.97 -3.80 3.97
N ARG A 29 -7.95 -3.06 4.40
CA ARG A 29 -8.13 -1.84 5.21
C ARG A 29 -8.86 -0.73 4.46
N ALA A 30 -8.62 -0.58 3.15
CA ALA A 30 -9.42 0.32 2.33
C ALA A 30 -10.91 -0.07 2.37
N GLN A 31 -11.22 -1.35 2.17
CA GLN A 31 -12.61 -1.84 2.25
C GLN A 31 -13.25 -1.59 3.62
N GLU A 32 -12.50 -1.77 4.71
CA GLU A 32 -12.96 -1.43 6.06
C GLU A 32 -13.31 0.06 6.16
N MET A 33 -12.47 0.97 5.65
CA MET A 33 -12.79 2.41 5.62
C MET A 33 -14.03 2.73 4.78
N GLN A 34 -14.22 2.03 3.66
CA GLN A 34 -15.41 2.18 2.82
C GLN A 34 -16.68 1.79 3.58
N ILE A 35 -16.65 0.67 4.32
CA ILE A 35 -17.78 0.21 5.15
C ILE A 35 -18.11 1.25 6.23
N PHE A 36 -17.10 1.83 6.87
CA PHE A 36 -17.27 2.90 7.87
C PHE A 36 -17.53 4.29 7.26
N ARG A 37 -17.73 4.39 5.94
CA ARG A 37 -17.98 5.64 5.20
C ARG A 37 -16.90 6.72 5.41
N LYS A 38 -15.64 6.31 5.60
CA LYS A 38 -14.48 7.21 5.73
C LYS A 38 -13.76 7.35 4.39
N ALA A 39 -14.25 8.26 3.55
CA ALA A 39 -13.77 8.44 2.17
C ALA A 39 -12.26 8.75 2.10
N ASP A 40 -11.75 9.66 2.94
CA ASP A 40 -10.32 10.01 2.95
C ASP A 40 -9.44 8.84 3.39
N GLY A 41 -9.91 8.07 4.38
CA GLY A 41 -9.23 6.86 4.81
C GLY A 41 -9.20 5.80 3.70
N TYR A 42 -10.29 5.66 2.94
CA TYR A 42 -10.33 4.78 1.78
C TYR A 42 -9.31 5.20 0.73
N ALA A 43 -9.29 6.48 0.35
CA ALA A 43 -8.36 7.01 -0.64
C ALA A 43 -6.89 6.80 -0.21
N LEU A 44 -6.57 7.10 1.05
CA LEU A 44 -5.24 6.89 1.62
C LEU A 44 -4.81 5.41 1.55
N TRP A 45 -5.67 4.48 1.97
CA TRP A 45 -5.34 3.05 1.92
C TRP A 45 -5.25 2.51 0.49
N MET A 46 -6.00 3.09 -0.46
CA MET A 46 -5.86 2.76 -1.89
C MET A 46 -4.53 3.24 -2.47
N GLN A 47 -4.03 4.42 -2.07
CA GLN A 47 -2.68 4.87 -2.47
C GLN A 47 -1.59 3.96 -1.91
N ILE A 48 -1.69 3.57 -0.63
CA ILE A 48 -0.77 2.60 -0.02
C ILE A 48 -0.84 1.25 -0.78
N TYR A 49 -2.03 0.78 -1.13
CA TYR A 49 -2.22 -0.45 -1.90
C TYR A 49 -1.47 -0.41 -3.25
N GLU A 50 -1.64 0.65 -4.04
CA GLU A 50 -0.98 0.76 -5.33
C GLU A 50 0.55 0.84 -5.19
N ILE A 51 1.06 1.57 -4.20
CA ILE A 51 2.51 1.63 -3.94
C ILE A 51 3.05 0.27 -3.52
N THR A 52 2.38 -0.45 -2.61
CA THR A 52 2.82 -1.78 -2.19
C THR A 52 2.82 -2.79 -3.35
N LYS A 53 1.87 -2.67 -4.30
CA LYS A 53 1.90 -3.48 -5.53
C LYS A 53 3.10 -3.16 -6.40
N SER A 54 3.41 -1.87 -6.59
CA SER A 54 4.57 -1.45 -7.38
C SER A 54 5.86 -2.01 -6.78
N LEU A 55 6.09 -1.78 -5.49
CA LEU A 55 7.31 -2.21 -4.79
C LEU A 55 7.55 -3.73 -4.90
N LEU A 56 6.48 -4.53 -4.79
CA LEU A 56 6.57 -5.98 -4.87
C LEU A 56 6.59 -6.51 -6.32
N GLY A 57 5.98 -5.79 -7.26
CA GLY A 57 6.07 -6.08 -8.70
C GLY A 57 7.47 -5.82 -9.26
N GLU A 58 8.07 -4.68 -8.90
CA GLU A 58 9.45 -4.34 -9.26
C GLU A 58 10.46 -5.31 -8.62
N SER A 59 10.16 -5.82 -7.42
CA SER A 59 10.96 -6.87 -6.76
C SER A 59 10.89 -8.21 -7.50
N ALA A 60 9.81 -8.50 -8.23
CA ALA A 60 9.68 -9.73 -9.03
C ALA A 60 10.41 -9.64 -10.38
N GLU A 61 10.54 -8.45 -10.95
CA GLU A 61 11.25 -8.22 -12.22
C GLU A 61 12.78 -8.15 -12.05
N THR A 62 13.26 -7.68 -10.90
CA THR A 62 14.70 -7.64 -10.58
C THR A 62 15.30 -9.00 -10.15
N ALA A 63 14.47 -9.98 -9.77
CA ALA A 63 14.93 -11.33 -9.41
C ALA A 63 15.19 -12.27 -10.61
N LYS A 64 15.09 -11.77 -11.85
CA LYS A 64 15.26 -12.54 -13.10
C LYS A 64 16.50 -12.17 -13.94
N HIS A 65 17.45 -11.42 -13.39
CA HIS A 65 18.66 -11.01 -14.11
C HIS A 65 19.95 -11.51 -13.48
#